data_AF-A0A9E3TUW9-F1
#
_entry.id   AF-A0A9E3TUW9-F1
#
_cell.length_a   1.000
_cell.length_b   1.000
_cell.length_c   1.000
_cell.angle_alpha   90.00
_cell.angle_beta   90.00
_cell.angle_gamma   90.00
#
_symmetry.space_group_name_H-M   'P 1'
#
loop_
_entity.id
_entity.type
_entity.pdbx_description
1 polymer ?
#
loop_
_entity_poly.entity_id
_entity_poly.type
_entity_poly.pdbx_seq_one_letter_code
_entity_poly.pdbx_strand_id
1 'polypeptide(L)' 'MSTTSEIENLVKVKRSLADKYIRLARARKSKPAKLRLYRHAEHFRQQATTLSRGLSL' A
#
# COMPACT_ATOMS: atom_id res chain seq x y z
N MET A 1 8.62 24.35 -2.91
CA MET A 1 8.74 23.44 -1.74
C MET A 1 7.43 22.66 -1.49
N SER A 2 6.90 21.91 -2.46
CA SER A 2 5.67 21.09 -2.28
C SER A 2 5.88 19.59 -2.50
N THR A 3 6.95 19.19 -3.18
CA THR A 3 7.19 17.81 -3.61
C THR A 3 7.41 16.84 -2.45
N THR A 4 8.14 17.23 -1.41
CA THR A 4 8.39 16.37 -0.24
C THR A 4 7.09 16.03 0.51
N SER A 5 6.24 17.04 0.74
CA SER A 5 4.93 16.87 1.40
C SER A 5 3.97 16.04 0.57
N GLU A 6 3.96 16.22 -0.75
CA GLU A 6 3.16 15.41 -1.68
C GLU A 6 3.60 13.94 -1.68
N ILE A 7 4.91 13.66 -1.69
CA ILE A 7 5.42 12.28 -1.64
C ILE A 7 5.12 11.63 -0.28
N GLU A 8 5.26 12.36 0.83
CA GLU A 8 4.86 11.86 2.15
C GLU A 8 3.37 11.51 2.21
N ASN A 9 2.52 12.36 1.64
CA ASN A 9 1.09 12.10 1.54
C ASN A 9 0.81 10.86 0.68
N LEU A 10 1.50 10.71 -0.46
CA LEU A 10 1.40 9.52 -1.30
C LEU A 10 1.82 8.25 -0.56
N VAL A 11 2.92 8.29 0.21
CA VAL A 11 3.35 7.16 1.05
C VAL A 11 2.25 6.79 2.06
N LYS A 12 1.67 7.77 2.75
CA LYS A 12 0.56 7.53 3.71
C LYS A 12 -0.65 6.90 3.04
N VAL A 13 -1.05 7.39 1.86
CA VAL A 13 -2.17 6.84 1.09
C VAL A 13 -1.89 5.40 0.67
N LYS A 14 -0.69 5.10 0.15
CA LYS A 14 -0.31 3.75 -0.30
C LYS A 14 -0.28 2.75 0.86
N ARG A 15 0.23 3.15 2.03
CA ARG A 15 0.16 2.33 3.26
C ARG A 15 -1.29 2.07 3.69
N SER A 16 -2.12 3.11 3.69
CA SER A 16 -3.54 2.99 4.04
C SER A 16 -4.31 2.07 3.09
N LEU A 17 -4.00 2.12 1.79
CA LEU A 17 -4.56 1.21 0.80
C LEU A 17 -4.14 -0.23 1.08
N ALA A 18 -2.85 -0.48 1.35
CA ALA A 18 -2.38 -1.82 1.70
C ALA A 18 -3.14 -2.40 2.90
N ASP A 19 -3.31 -1.62 3.97
CA ASP A 19 -4.04 -2.03 5.16
C ASP A 19 -5.51 -2.32 4.87
N LYS A 20 -6.16 -1.50 4.04
CA LYS A 20 -7.54 -1.73 3.56
C LYS A 20 -7.65 -3.08 2.84
N TYR A 21 -6.72 -3.38 1.93
CA TYR A 21 -6.70 -4.65 1.21
C TYR A 21 -6.45 -5.85 2.14
N ILE A 22 -5.60 -5.71 3.17
CA ILE A 22 -5.41 -6.76 4.19
C ILE A 22 -6.70 -7.02 4.96
N ARG A 23 -7.42 -5.96 5.39
CA ARG A 23 -8.71 -6.10 6.08
C ARG A 23 -9.75 -6.77 5.18
N LEU A 24 -9.84 -6.37 3.92
CA LEU A 24 -10.72 -7.02 2.95
C LEU A 24 -10.34 -8.49 2.73
N ALA A 25 -9.05 -8.81 2.63
CA ALA A 25 -8.58 -10.19 2.48
C ALA A 25 -8.99 -11.05 3.68
N ARG A 26 -8.88 -10.52 4.90
CA ARG A 26 -9.30 -11.19 6.14
C ARG A 26 -10.81 -11.46 6.19
N ALA A 27 -11.62 -10.54 5.67
CA ALA A 27 -13.08 -10.69 5.62
C ALA A 27 -13.58 -11.67 4.53
N ARG A 28 -12.75 -12.03 3.54
CA ARG A 28 -13.15 -12.93 2.45
C ARG A 28 -12.98 -14.41 2.82
N LYS A 29 -14.03 -15.20 2.55
CA LYS A 29 -14.04 -16.67 2.70
C LYS A 29 -13.35 -17.41 1.55
N SER A 30 -13.45 -16.88 0.33
CA SER A 30 -12.88 -17.50 -0.88
C SER A 30 -11.35 -17.37 -0.88
N LYS A 31 -10.65 -18.52 -0.88
CA LYS A 31 -9.18 -18.61 -0.99
C LYS A 31 -8.59 -17.82 -2.17
N PRO A 32 -9.08 -17.97 -3.42
CA PRO A 32 -8.53 -17.21 -4.55
C PRO A 32 -8.79 -15.70 -4.44
N ALA A 33 -9.96 -15.29 -3.92
CA ALA A 33 -10.24 -13.86 -3.71
C ALA A 33 -9.34 -13.26 -2.63
N LYS A 34 -9.12 -13.99 -1.52
CA LYS A 34 -8.19 -13.62 -0.45
C LYS A 34 -6.76 -13.45 -0.97
N LEU A 35 -6.27 -14.39 -1.79
CA LEU A 35 -4.94 -14.30 -2.38
C LEU A 35 -4.77 -13.07 -3.28
N ARG A 36 -5.76 -12.77 -4.14
CA ARG A 36 -5.72 -11.56 -4.98
C ARG A 36 -5.63 -10.28 -4.14
N LEU A 37 -6.41 -10.20 -3.06
CA LEU A 37 -6.40 -9.04 -2.17
C LEU A 37 -5.06 -8.90 -1.44
N TYR A 38 -4.42 -10.00 -1.02
CA TYR A 38 -3.08 -9.95 -0.44
C TYR A 38 -2.03 -9.48 -1.45
N ARG A 39 -2.09 -9.94 -2.71
CA ARG A 39 -1.20 -9.44 -3.77
C ARG A 39 -1.35 -7.94 -4.00
N HIS A 40 -2.58 -7.43 -3.98
CA HIS A 40 -2.81 -5.98 -4.05
C HIS A 40 -2.22 -5.24 -2.84
N ALA A 41 -2.41 -5.77 -1.63
CA ALA A 41 -1.83 -5.16 -0.42
C ALA A 41 -0.29 -5.10 -0.50
N GLU A 42 0.34 -6.20 -0.91
CA GLU A 42 1.78 -6.28 -1.09
C GLU A 42 2.29 -5.28 -2.14
N HIS A 43 1.62 -5.20 -3.28
CA HIS A 43 1.97 -4.24 -4.33
C HIS A 43 1.92 -2.78 -3.82
N PHE A 44 0.89 -2.40 -3.06
CA PHE A 44 0.83 -1.06 -2.46
C PHE A 44 1.89 -0.82 -1.38
N ARG A 45 2.27 -1.85 -0.61
CA ARG A 45 3.40 -1.75 0.32
C ARG A 45 4.70 -1.51 -0.41
N GLN A 46 4.97 -2.25 -1.48
CA GLN A 46 6.18 -2.06 -2.30
C GLN A 46 6.24 -0.65 -2.88
N GLN A 47 5.13 -0.14 -3.44
CA GLN A 47 5.05 1.26 -3.92
C GLN A 47 5.36 2.27 -2.80
N ALA A 48 4.78 2.09 -1.61
CA ALA A 48 5.06 2.97 -0.48
C ALA A 48 6.54 2.92 -0.06
N THR A 49 7.16 1.74 -0.06
CA THR A 49 8.59 1.57 0.25
C THR A 49 9.48 2.25 -0.80
N THR A 50 9.18 2.08 -2.10
CA THR A 50 9.94 2.74 -3.18
C THR A 50 9.85 4.25 -3.07
N LEU A 51 8.65 4.80 -2.85
CA LEU A 51 8.45 6.24 -2.65
C LEU A 51 9.19 6.74 -1.39
N SER A 52 9.15 5.99 -0.30
CA SER A 52 9.85 6.36 0.95
C SER A 52 11.37 6.35 0.76
N ARG A 53 11.92 5.41 -0.03
CA ARG A 53 13.36 5.37 -0.34
C ARG A 53 13.79 6.54 -1.21
N GLY A 54 12.95 6.96 -2.16
CA GLY A 54 13.19 8.16 -2.97
C GLY A 54 13.17 9.47 -2.18
N LEU A 55 12.57 9.49 -0.98
CA LEU A 55 12.64 10.62 -0.04
C LEU A 55 13.92 10.65 0.81
N SER A 56 14.63 9.53 0.91
CA SER A 56 15.83 9.40 1.76
C SER A 56 17.14 9.59 0.99
N LEU A 57 17.07 9.81 -0.33
CA LEU A 57 18.19 10.15 -1.22
C LEU A 57 18.15 11.66 -1.49
#